data_AF-A0A2K2C3E6-F1
#
_entry.id   AF-A0A2K2C3E6-F1
#
_cell.length_a   1.000
_cell.length_b   1.000
_cell.length_c   1.000
_cell.angle_alpha   90.00
_cell.angle_beta   90.00
_cell.angle_gamma   90.00
#
_symmetry.space_group_name_H-M   'P 1'
#
loop_
_entity.id
_entity.type
_entity.pdbx_description
1 polymer ?
#
loop_
_entity_poly.entity_id
_entity_poly.type
_entity_poly.pdbx_seq_one_letter_code
_entity_poly.pdbx_strand_id
1 'polypeptide(L)' 'MHITMQKRDKGQTWASPILGEGQLDAYSSDLEQKRLMLQRFQEENPGFDFSQAQFTGNCPDPRTFMGGIRND' A
#
# COMPACT_ATOMS: atom_id res chain seq x y z
N MET A 1 17.54 -6.05 17.36
CA MET A 1 16.32 -6.91 17.39
C MET A 1 15.49 -6.53 16.17
N HIS A 2 15.12 -7.48 15.32
CA HIS A 2 14.29 -7.24 14.13
C HIS A 2 12.97 -8.01 14.31
N ILE A 3 11.84 -7.32 14.18
CA ILE A 3 10.50 -7.91 14.36
C ILE A 3 9.75 -7.73 13.04
N THR A 4 9.24 -8.83 12.48
CA THR A 4 8.46 -8.83 11.25
C THR A 4 7.02 -9.17 11.58
N MET A 5 6.09 -8.31 11.18
CA MET A 5 4.65 -8.50 11.37
C MET A 5 3.96 -8.57 10.01
N GLN A 6 2.91 -9.38 9.90
CA GLN A 6 2.07 -9.45 8.70
C GLN A 6 0.74 -8.77 8.97
N LYS A 7 0.29 -7.93 8.03
CA LYS A 7 -1.01 -7.30 8.10
C LYS A 7 -2.10 -8.35 7.91
N ARG A 8 -3.16 -8.29 8.72
CA ARG A 8 -4.35 -9.12 8.54
C ARG A 8 -5.04 -8.80 7.22
N ASP A 9 -5.18 -7.51 6.92
CA ASP A 9 -5.79 -7.01 5.70
C ASP A 9 -4.71 -6.58 4.71
N LYS A 10 -4.63 -7.26 3.56
CA LYS A 10 -3.77 -6.84 2.46
C LYS A 10 -4.17 -5.43 2.00
N GLY A 11 -3.18 -4.64 1.62
CA GLY A 11 -3.32 -3.26 1.13
C GLY A 11 -3.94 -2.25 2.09
N GLN A 12 -4.05 -2.54 3.39
CA GLN A 12 -4.32 -1.49 4.38
C GLN A 12 -3.05 -0.67 4.62
N THR A 13 -3.08 0.63 4.34
CA THR A 13 -2.03 1.56 4.79
C THR A 13 -2.16 1.73 6.30
N TRP A 14 -1.09 1.48 7.05
CA TRP A 14 -1.07 1.75 8.49
C TRP A 14 -0.39 3.09 8.69
N ALA A 15 -1.13 4.07 9.22
CA ALA A 15 -0.58 5.36 9.58
C ALA A 15 0.44 5.26 10.71
N SER A 16 0.50 4.14 11.44
CA SER A 16 1.54 3.84 12.41
C SER A 16 1.60 2.33 12.70
N PRO A 17 2.78 1.77 13.08
CA PRO A 17 2.86 0.45 13.68
C PRO A 17 2.07 0.30 15.00
N ILE A 18 1.86 1.36 15.78
CA ILE A 18 1.16 1.35 17.07
C ILE A 18 0.17 2.52 17.13
N LEU A 19 -1.08 2.24 17.50
CA LEU A 19 -2.11 3.29 17.61
C LEU A 19 -1.66 4.38 18.60
N GLY A 20 -1.55 5.63 18.11
CA GLY A 20 -1.21 6.80 18.94
C GLY A 20 0.28 7.09 19.10
N GLU A 21 1.18 6.24 18.58
CA GLU A 21 2.64 6.39 18.68
C GLU A 21 3.26 6.37 17.28
N GLY A 22 4.16 7.29 16.92
CA GLY A 22 4.88 7.21 15.64
C GLY A 22 3.98 7.34 14.40
N GLN A 23 3.02 8.28 14.44
CA GLN A 23 2.14 8.57 13.32
C GLN A 23 2.96 9.07 12.12
N LEU A 24 2.79 8.40 10.98
CA LEU A 24 3.35 8.80 9.70
C LEU A 24 2.76 10.14 9.30
N ASP A 25 3.63 11.07 8.90
CA ASP A 25 3.23 12.31 8.26
C ASP A 25 2.41 12.02 6.98
N ALA A 26 1.56 12.98 6.59
CA ALA A 26 0.69 12.83 5.42
C ALA A 26 1.46 12.45 4.13
N TYR A 27 2.68 12.96 3.97
CA TYR A 27 3.57 12.59 2.86
C TYR A 27 4.01 11.12 2.91
N SER A 28 4.43 10.65 4.08
CA SER A 28 4.87 9.26 4.27
C SER A 28 3.71 8.28 4.09
N SER A 29 2.50 8.65 4.54
CA SER A 29 1.28 7.87 4.29
C SER A 29 0.96 7.77 2.80
N ASP A 30 1.08 8.87 2.04
CA ASP A 30 0.88 8.87 0.60
C ASP A 30 1.92 8.00 -0.13
N LEU A 31 3.18 8.04 0.30
CA LEU A 31 4.25 7.21 -0.26
C LEU A 31 3.99 5.71 -0.03
N GLU A 32 3.58 5.35 1.18
CA GLU A 32 3.23 3.97 1.54
C GLU A 32 2.02 3.47 0.73
N GLN A 33 1.02 4.35 0.54
CA GLN A 33 -0.16 4.04 -0.25
C GLN A 33 0.17 3.77 -1.73
N LYS A 34 1.05 4.60 -2.32
CA LYS A 34 1.56 4.41 -3.69
C LYS A 34 2.33 3.10 -3.82
N ARG A 35 3.15 2.78 -2.82
CA ARG A 35 3.92 1.53 -2.79
C ARG A 35 2.99 0.31 -2.74
N LEU A 36 1.98 0.32 -1.89
CA LEU A 36 0.99 -0.76 -1.79
C LEU A 36 0.21 -0.95 -3.10
N MET A 37 -0.14 0.16 -3.77
CA MET A 37 -0.79 0.12 -5.07
C MET A 37 0.09 -0.53 -6.13
N LEU A 38 1.36 -0.11 -6.26
CA LEU A 38 2.29 -0.70 -7.23
C LEU A 38 2.46 -2.21 -7.02
N GLN A 39 2.63 -2.62 -5.76
CA GLN A 39 2.75 -4.03 -5.41
C GLN A 39 1.49 -4.80 -5.85
N ARG A 40 0.30 -4.27 -5.57
CA ARG A 40 -0.96 -4.89 -5.98
C ARG A 40 -1.06 -5.01 -7.50
N PHE A 41 -0.74 -3.96 -8.26
CA PHE A 41 -0.76 -3.98 -9.72
C PHE A 41 0.17 -5.03 -10.32
N GLN A 42 1.36 -5.20 -9.72
CA GLN A 42 2.30 -6.25 -10.10
C GLN A 42 1.75 -7.65 -9.80
N GLU A 43 1.15 -7.86 -8.61
CA GLU A 43 0.50 -9.13 -8.26
C GLU A 43 -0.69 -9.46 -9.16
N GLU A 44 -1.49 -8.46 -9.55
CA GLU A 44 -2.69 -8.64 -10.40
C GLU A 44 -2.35 -8.84 -11.88
N ASN A 45 -1.19 -8.37 -12.36
CA ASN A 45 -0.80 -8.45 -13.77
C ASN A 45 0.60 -9.11 -13.92
N PRO A 46 0.70 -10.43 -13.71
CA PRO A 46 1.95 -11.14 -13.92
C PRO A 46 2.38 -11.03 -15.40
N GLY A 47 3.49 -10.34 -15.66
CA GLY A 47 4.02 -10.10 -17.01
C GLY A 47 4.05 -8.63 -17.44
N PHE A 48 3.48 -7.72 -16.64
CA PHE A 48 3.64 -6.28 -16.84
C PHE A 48 4.68 -5.71 -15.85
N ASP A 49 5.65 -4.96 -16.34
CA ASP A 49 6.68 -4.33 -15.50
C ASP A 49 6.23 -2.93 -15.05
N PHE A 50 5.88 -2.81 -13.77
CA PHE A 50 5.53 -1.53 -13.13
C PHE A 50 6.70 -0.91 -12.35
N SER A 51 7.94 -1.40 -12.49
CA SER A 51 9.10 -0.88 -11.74
C SER A 51 9.38 0.61 -11.97
N GLN A 52 9.02 1.12 -13.15
CA GLN A 52 9.15 2.55 -13.51
C GLN A 52 7.83 3.33 -13.40
N ALA A 53 6.74 2.69 -13.00
CA ALA A 53 5.45 3.34 -12.89
C ALA A 53 5.41 4.27 -11.66
N GLN A 54 4.90 5.48 -11.86
CA GLN A 54 4.71 6.45 -10.79
C GLN A 54 3.25 6.86 -10.71
N PHE A 55 2.72 6.90 -9.49
CA PHE A 55 1.43 7.50 -9.22
C PHE A 55 1.56 9.02 -9.19
N THR A 56 1.06 9.69 -10.23
CA THR A 56 0.96 11.14 -10.29
C THR A 56 -0.44 11.59 -9.83
N GLY A 57 -0.50 12.59 -8.94
CA GLY A 57 -1.76 13.07 -8.35
C GLY A 57 -2.12 12.42 -7.01
N ASN A 58 -3.39 12.51 -6.63
CA ASN A 58 -3.90 12.01 -5.35
C ASN A 58 -4.03 10.49 -5.43
N CYS A 59 -3.23 9.74 -4.66
CA CYS A 59 -3.27 8.29 -4.69
C CYS A 59 -4.63 7.81 -4.14
N PRO A 60 -5.39 6.99 -4.87
CA PRO A 60 -6.64 6.42 -4.36
C PRO A 60 -6.36 5.23 -3.42
N ASP A 61 -7.34 4.90 -2.58
CA ASP A 61 -7.14 3.87 -1.54
C ASP A 61 -6.92 2.48 -2.18
N PRO A 62 -5.78 1.81 -1.88
CA PRO A 62 -5.47 0.48 -2.40
C PRO A 62 -6.51 -0.59 -2.07
N ARG A 63 -7.36 -0.39 -1.06
CA ARG A 63 -8.43 -1.32 -0.73
C ARG A 63 -9.64 -1.21 -1.65
N THR A 64 -9.90 -0.05 -2.24
CA THR A 64 -11.13 0.24 -2.99
C THR A 64 -10.91 0.50 -4.48
N PHE A 65 -9.69 0.89 -4.86
CA PHE A 65 -9.38 1.23 -6.24
C PHE A 65 -9.44 0.01 -7.17
N MET A 66 -10.05 0.16 -8.36
CA MET A 66 -10.19 -0.88 -9.41
C MET A 66 -10.77 -2.23 -8.92
N GLY A 67 -11.86 -2.19 -8.15
CA GLY A 67 -12.54 -3.41 -7.69
C GLY A 67 -12.04 -3.95 -6.35
N GLY A 68 -11.03 -3.29 -5.78
CA GLY A 68 -10.54 -3.54 -4.42
C GLY A 68 -9.79 -4.85 -4.25
N ILE A 69 -9.40 -5.13 -3.01
CA ILE A 69 -8.57 -6.29 -2.68
C ILE A 69 -9.49 -7.48 -2.42
N ARG A 70 -9.42 -8.49 -3.29
CA ARG A 70 -10.13 -9.74 -3.10
C ARG A 70 -9.43 -10.53 -2.00
N ASN A 71 -10.08 -10.66 -0.85
CA ASN A 71 -9.71 -11.65 0.17
C ASN A 71 -10.12 -13.03 -0.37
N ASP A 72 -9.25 -13.68 -1.12
CA ASP A 72 -9.26 -15.14 -1.29
C ASP A 72 -8.25 -15.74 -0.29
#